data_AF-A0A2V8F5M5-F1
#
_entry.id   AF-A0A2V8F5M5-F1
#
_cell.length_a   1.000
_cell.length_b   1.000
_cell.length_c   1.000
_cell.angle_alpha   90.00
_cell.angle_beta   90.00
_cell.angle_gamma   90.00
#
_symmetry.space_group_name_H-M   'P 1'
#
loop_
_entity.id
_entity.type
_entity.pdbx_description
1 polymer ?
#
loop_
_entity_poly.entity_id
_entity_poly.type
_entity_poly.pdbx_seq_one_letter_code
_entity_poly.pdbx_strand_id
1 'polypeptide(L)'
;MPDHLERARERLRRINPQRFTPRERSEFIVGLGEALFFDDASGAAADVFESVLASEELDLEGRERVLDWWASALDRDARPRPDLERQVVYQKIQDRMTQELASNPASSTAAYWVAAAARGQGNLQAAWDAVQAGWVRAPLAPDHGAALRGDLDRLVQRVIVPERARILAQPPETLLAEWERFKEKWNK
;
A
#
# COMPACT_ATOMS: atom_id res chain seq x y z
N MET A 1 2.85 -7.56 22.74
CA MET A 1 3.15 -7.36 24.17
C MET A 1 3.96 -6.07 24.31
N PRO A 2 3.61 -5.15 25.22
CA PRO A 2 4.25 -3.85 25.40
C PRO A 2 5.78 -3.92 25.62
N ASP A 3 6.23 -4.91 26.39
CA ASP A 3 7.65 -5.11 26.76
C ASP A 3 8.60 -5.31 25.57
N HIS A 4 8.12 -5.81 24.43
CA HIS A 4 8.96 -6.00 23.25
C HIS A 4 9.24 -4.68 22.52
N LEU A 5 8.26 -3.77 22.47
CA LEU A 5 8.42 -2.47 21.82
C LEU A 5 9.32 -1.55 22.62
N GLU A 6 9.18 -1.55 23.96
CA GLU A 6 10.05 -0.79 24.85
C GLU A 6 11.51 -1.20 24.69
N ARG A 7 11.80 -2.52 24.70
CA ARG A 7 13.14 -3.06 24.47
C ARG A 7 13.68 -2.73 23.07
N ALA A 8 12.84 -2.77 22.05
CA ALA A 8 13.24 -2.40 20.69
C ALA A 8 13.64 -0.92 20.61
N ARG A 9 12.85 -0.02 21.23
CA ARG A 9 13.13 1.42 21.28
C ARG A 9 14.43 1.72 22.04
N GLU A 10 14.64 1.05 23.17
CA GLU A 10 15.89 1.19 23.93
C GLU A 10 17.12 0.77 23.12
N ARG A 11 17.01 -0.32 22.34
CA ARG A 11 18.09 -0.76 21.46
C ARG A 11 18.36 0.27 20.37
N LEU A 12 17.33 0.77 19.69
CA LEU A 12 17.47 1.77 18.63
C LEU A 12 18.14 3.05 19.14
N ARG A 13 17.80 3.52 20.35
CA ARG A 13 18.40 4.73 20.95
C ARG A 13 19.89 4.61 21.26
N ARG A 14 20.42 3.39 21.44
CA ARG A 14 21.83 3.14 21.76
C ARG A 14 22.72 3.02 20.53
N ILE A 15 22.13 2.97 19.35
CA ILE A 15 22.84 2.86 18.08
C ILE A 15 23.44 4.23 17.70
N ASN A 16 24.68 4.24 17.20
CA ASN A 16 25.29 5.44 16.64
C ASN A 16 25.22 5.40 15.09
N PRO A 17 24.23 6.06 14.47
CA PRO A 17 24.02 5.99 13.03
C PRO A 17 25.10 6.68 12.18
N GLN A 18 26.00 7.46 12.79
CA GLN A 18 27.14 8.08 12.09
C GLN A 18 28.14 7.05 11.55
N ARG A 19 28.13 5.82 12.09
CA ARG A 19 29.05 4.75 11.70
C ARG A 19 28.49 3.84 10.60
N PHE A 20 27.25 4.07 10.19
CA PHE A 20 26.57 3.22 9.21
C PHE A 20 26.94 3.56 7.78
N THR A 21 27.07 2.51 6.99
CA THR A 21 27.01 2.58 5.52
C THR A 21 25.66 3.17 5.07
N PRO A 22 25.53 3.64 3.83
CA PRO A 22 24.25 4.14 3.30
C PRO A 22 23.11 3.13 3.44
N ARG A 23 23.35 1.86 3.12
CA ARG A 23 22.36 0.78 3.28
C ARG A 23 21.93 0.57 4.74
N GLU A 24 22.88 0.41 5.66
CA GLU A 24 22.58 0.23 7.09
C GLU A 24 21.83 1.44 7.66
N ARG A 25 22.11 2.65 7.15
CA ARG A 25 21.40 3.86 7.53
C ARG A 25 19.95 3.83 7.06
N SER A 26 19.69 3.40 5.82
CA SER A 26 18.33 3.20 5.32
C SER A 26 17.55 2.18 6.15
N GLU A 27 18.16 1.02 6.44
CA GLU A 27 17.54 -0.01 7.30
C GLU A 27 17.25 0.51 8.72
N PHE A 28 18.16 1.30 9.30
CA PHE A 28 17.94 1.94 10.59
C PHE A 28 16.76 2.92 10.56
N ILE A 29 16.64 3.75 9.51
CA ILE A 29 15.52 4.70 9.38
C ILE A 29 14.19 3.95 9.20
N VAL A 30 14.18 2.85 8.43
CA VAL A 30 13.01 1.97 8.32
C VAL A 30 12.61 1.44 9.70
N GLY A 31 13.56 0.94 10.50
CA GLY A 31 13.29 0.48 11.86
C GLY A 31 12.75 1.57 12.79
N LEU A 32 13.17 2.83 12.62
CA LEU A 32 12.57 3.97 13.35
C LEU A 32 11.11 4.22 12.92
N GLY A 33 10.83 4.15 11.61
CA GLY A 33 9.47 4.27 11.08
C GLY A 33 8.54 3.16 11.60
N GLU A 34 9.01 1.91 11.62
CA GLU A 34 8.26 0.78 12.17
C GLU A 34 7.97 0.96 13.66
N ALA A 35 8.96 1.40 14.45
CA ALA A 35 8.76 1.70 15.87
C ALA A 35 7.68 2.78 16.09
N LEU A 36 7.71 3.85 15.31
CA LEU A 36 6.68 4.91 15.35
C LEU A 36 5.30 4.37 14.95
N PHE A 37 5.22 3.51 13.93
CA PHE A 37 3.96 2.91 13.49
C PHE A 37 3.31 2.06 14.59
N PHE A 38 4.12 1.26 15.30
CA PHE A 38 3.64 0.45 16.43
C PHE A 38 3.33 1.26 17.69
N ASP A 39 3.91 2.47 17.83
CA ASP A 39 3.62 3.43 18.89
C ASP A 39 2.41 4.35 18.57
N ASP A 40 1.60 3.99 17.57
CA ASP A 40 0.42 4.72 17.11
C ASP A 40 0.70 6.14 16.56
N ALA A 41 1.97 6.48 16.34
CA ALA A 41 2.41 7.73 15.71
C ALA A 41 2.45 7.60 14.18
N SER A 42 1.33 7.20 13.56
CA SER A 42 1.29 6.78 12.15
C SER A 42 1.65 7.89 11.15
N GLY A 43 1.23 9.14 11.38
CA GLY A 43 1.66 10.27 10.53
C GLY A 43 3.17 10.48 10.54
N ALA A 44 3.79 10.44 11.72
CA ALA A 44 5.25 10.56 11.86
C ALA A 44 5.99 9.37 11.23
N ALA A 45 5.44 8.15 11.36
CA ALA A 45 5.98 6.97 10.70
C ALA A 45 5.99 7.13 9.18
N ALA A 46 4.89 7.64 8.59
CA ALA A 46 4.80 7.90 7.16
C ALA A 46 5.86 8.89 6.68
N ASP A 47 6.08 10.00 7.40
CA ASP A 47 7.13 10.98 7.04
C ASP A 47 8.54 10.37 7.08
N VAL A 48 8.80 9.49 8.07
CA VAL A 48 10.08 8.77 8.16
C VAL A 48 10.26 7.81 6.98
N PHE A 49 9.26 6.99 6.64
CA PHE A 49 9.34 6.09 5.49
C PHE A 49 9.50 6.84 4.17
N GLU A 50 8.83 7.99 4.02
CA GLU A 50 8.92 8.82 2.80
C GLU A 50 10.35 9.29 2.53
N SER A 51 11.11 9.60 3.58
CA SER A 51 12.52 9.98 3.46
C SER A 51 13.40 8.86 2.90
N VAL A 52 13.07 7.60 3.19
CA VAL A 52 13.80 6.42 2.69
C VAL A 52 13.41 6.12 1.24
N LEU A 53 12.14 6.30 0.86
CA LEU A 53 11.67 6.08 -0.51
C LEU A 53 12.34 7.01 -1.55
N ALA A 54 12.87 8.15 -1.10
CA ALA A 54 13.66 9.06 -1.92
C ALA A 54 15.11 8.58 -2.17
N SER A 55 15.57 7.55 -1.47
CA SER A 55 16.90 6.97 -1.62
C SER A 55 16.94 5.92 -2.73
N GLU A 56 18.06 5.88 -3.47
CA GLU A 56 18.36 4.85 -4.47
C GLU A 56 19.01 3.59 -3.86
N GLU A 57 19.27 3.59 -2.55
CA GLU A 57 20.00 2.51 -1.84
C GLU A 57 19.12 1.28 -1.53
N LEU A 58 17.81 1.38 -1.76
CA LEU A 58 16.88 0.26 -1.55
C LEU A 58 16.93 -0.69 -2.76
N ASP A 59 17.15 -1.98 -2.49
CA ASP A 59 16.84 -3.01 -3.47
C ASP A 59 15.32 -3.10 -3.71
N LEU A 60 14.92 -3.81 -4.77
CA LEU A 60 13.51 -3.89 -5.18
C LEU A 60 12.61 -4.44 -4.07
N GLU A 61 13.06 -5.45 -3.32
CA GLU A 61 12.29 -6.03 -2.22
C GLU A 61 12.17 -5.05 -1.04
N GLY A 62 13.26 -4.39 -0.66
CA GLY A 62 13.25 -3.35 0.36
C GLY A 62 12.32 -2.19 -0.02
N ARG A 63 12.32 -1.80 -1.30
CA ARG A 63 11.44 -0.76 -1.82
C ARG A 63 9.97 -1.13 -1.73
N GLU A 64 9.59 -2.34 -2.15
CA GLU A 64 8.22 -2.87 -1.98
C GLU A 64 7.78 -2.81 -0.51
N ARG A 65 8.63 -3.29 0.40
CA ARG A 65 8.34 -3.31 1.84
C ARG A 65 8.14 -1.90 2.41
N VAL A 66 9.01 -0.95 2.06
CA VAL A 66 8.90 0.42 2.56
C VAL A 66 7.69 1.13 1.97
N LEU A 67 7.33 0.88 0.70
CA LEU A 67 6.10 1.39 0.09
C LEU A 67 4.86 0.90 0.83
N ASP A 68 4.82 -0.38 1.18
CA ASP A 68 3.68 -0.98 1.90
C ASP A 68 3.55 -0.39 3.31
N TRP A 69 4.68 -0.27 4.01
CA TRP A 69 4.73 0.38 5.32
C TRP A 69 4.29 1.84 5.27
N TRP A 70 4.78 2.60 4.30
CA TRP A 70 4.44 4.00 4.10
C TRP A 70 2.93 4.18 3.85
N ALA A 71 2.36 3.40 2.94
CA ALA A 71 0.94 3.49 2.62
C ALA A 71 0.05 2.99 3.76
N SER A 72 0.46 1.94 4.47
CA SER A 72 -0.22 1.46 5.69
C SER A 72 -0.23 2.51 6.80
N ALA A 73 0.88 3.22 7.00
CA ALA A 73 0.98 4.32 7.95
C ALA A 73 0.05 5.48 7.59
N LEU A 74 0.01 5.88 6.31
CA LEU A 74 -0.91 6.90 5.83
C LEU A 74 -2.38 6.47 5.92
N ASP A 75 -2.74 5.23 5.54
CA ASP A 75 -4.11 4.72 5.68
C ASP A 75 -4.56 4.75 7.15
N ARG A 76 -3.70 4.29 8.06
CA ARG A 76 -3.99 4.29 9.50
C ARG A 76 -4.21 5.70 10.05
N ASP A 77 -3.38 6.65 9.62
CA ASP A 77 -3.47 8.06 9.98
C ASP A 77 -4.67 8.78 9.33
N ALA A 78 -5.16 8.29 8.18
CA ALA A 78 -6.30 8.86 7.47
C ALA A 78 -7.66 8.45 8.05
N ARG A 79 -7.77 7.25 8.64
CA ARG A 79 -9.02 6.69 9.20
C ARG A 79 -9.75 7.61 10.20
N PRO A 80 -9.10 8.24 11.19
CA PRO A 80 -9.79 9.12 12.14
C PRO A 80 -10.14 10.49 11.56
N ARG A 81 -9.68 10.83 10.36
CA ARG A 81 -9.83 12.18 9.79
C ARG A 81 -11.20 12.36 9.11
N PRO A 82 -11.72 13.61 9.06
CA PRO A 82 -12.89 13.95 8.26
C PRO A 82 -12.68 13.64 6.77
N ASP A 83 -13.79 13.47 6.03
CA ASP A 83 -13.77 13.00 4.63
C ASP A 83 -12.86 13.82 3.71
N LEU A 84 -12.89 15.15 3.79
CA LEU A 84 -12.08 16.03 2.94
C LEU A 84 -10.58 15.87 3.22
N GLU A 85 -10.18 15.79 4.48
CA GLU A 85 -8.78 15.60 4.86
C GLU A 85 -8.29 14.18 4.52
N ARG A 86 -9.17 13.18 4.67
CA ARG A 86 -8.90 11.80 4.30
C ARG A 86 -8.67 11.65 2.79
N GLN A 87 -9.42 12.37 1.96
CA GLN A 87 -9.20 12.40 0.51
C GLN A 87 -7.80 12.91 0.13
N VAL A 88 -7.30 13.94 0.80
CA VAL A 88 -5.94 14.47 0.58
C VAL A 88 -4.87 13.42 0.89
N VAL A 89 -5.03 12.66 1.98
CA VAL A 89 -4.09 11.59 2.33
C VAL A 89 -4.09 10.46 1.29
N TYR A 90 -5.27 10.01 0.85
CA TYR A 90 -5.34 8.98 -0.18
C TYR A 90 -4.86 9.50 -1.56
N GLN A 91 -4.99 10.79 -1.87
CA GLN A 91 -4.38 11.37 -3.07
C GLN A 91 -2.86 11.25 -3.02
N LYS A 92 -2.23 11.55 -1.87
CA LYS A 92 -0.79 11.37 -1.67
C LYS A 92 -0.35 9.92 -1.92
N ILE A 93 -1.10 8.94 -1.41
CA ILE A 93 -0.84 7.52 -1.68
C ILE A 93 -0.94 7.24 -3.18
N GLN A 94 -2.02 7.67 -3.83
CA GLN A 94 -2.24 7.42 -5.25
C GLN A 94 -1.13 8.01 -6.13
N ASP A 95 -0.71 9.25 -5.87
CA ASP A 95 0.32 9.94 -6.64
C ASP A 95 1.66 9.20 -6.55
N ARG A 96 2.06 8.82 -5.33
CA ARG A 96 3.32 8.09 -5.10
C ARG A 96 3.31 6.71 -5.77
N MET A 97 2.22 5.95 -5.62
CA MET A 97 2.12 4.60 -6.19
C MET A 97 2.03 4.63 -7.72
N THR A 98 1.41 5.66 -8.28
CA THR A 98 1.39 5.86 -9.73
C THR A 98 2.77 6.20 -10.27
N GLN A 99 3.53 7.05 -9.56
CA GLN A 99 4.94 7.32 -9.89
C GLN A 99 5.79 6.05 -9.81
N GLU A 100 5.61 5.24 -8.76
CA GLU A 100 6.31 3.96 -8.66
C GLU A 100 5.97 3.04 -9.83
N LEU A 101 4.69 2.88 -10.20
CA LEU A 101 4.29 2.05 -11.33
C LEU A 101 4.80 2.56 -12.67
N ALA A 102 5.09 3.85 -12.80
CA ALA A 102 5.71 4.41 -14.00
C ALA A 102 7.18 4.00 -14.12
N SER A 103 7.90 3.86 -12.99
CA SER A 103 9.30 3.42 -12.95
C SER A 103 9.45 1.91 -12.88
N ASN A 104 8.57 1.23 -12.15
CA ASN A 104 8.54 -0.20 -11.91
C ASN A 104 7.12 -0.75 -12.12
N PRO A 105 6.75 -1.10 -13.37
CA PRO A 105 5.42 -1.63 -13.69
C PRO A 105 5.07 -2.97 -13.01
N ALA A 106 6.08 -3.67 -12.46
CA ALA A 106 5.93 -4.94 -11.77
C ALA A 106 5.71 -4.80 -10.25
N SER A 107 5.63 -3.57 -9.73
CA SER A 107 5.39 -3.32 -8.30
C SER A 107 4.01 -3.80 -7.87
N SER A 108 3.98 -4.92 -7.13
CA SER A 108 2.74 -5.49 -6.59
C SER A 108 2.13 -4.57 -5.53
N THR A 109 2.97 -4.03 -4.65
CA THR A 109 2.55 -3.11 -3.58
C THR A 109 1.88 -1.88 -4.17
N ALA A 110 2.50 -1.26 -5.18
CA ALA A 110 1.93 -0.08 -5.80
C ALA A 110 0.62 -0.37 -6.53
N ALA A 111 0.54 -1.50 -7.25
CA ALA A 111 -0.69 -1.91 -7.93
C ALA A 111 -1.86 -2.10 -6.95
N TYR A 112 -1.62 -2.72 -5.79
CA TYR A 112 -2.62 -2.85 -4.72
C TYR A 112 -3.03 -1.49 -4.16
N TRP A 113 -2.06 -0.66 -3.78
CA TRP A 113 -2.34 0.61 -3.09
C TRP A 113 -2.98 1.67 -3.98
N VAL A 114 -2.77 1.66 -5.31
CA VAL A 114 -3.55 2.52 -6.22
C VAL A 114 -5.05 2.20 -6.13
N ALA A 115 -5.42 0.92 -6.13
CA ALA A 115 -6.82 0.51 -6.00
C ALA A 115 -7.40 0.84 -4.63
N ALA A 116 -6.64 0.55 -3.56
CA ALA A 116 -7.05 0.84 -2.19
C ALA A 116 -7.23 2.36 -1.95
N ALA A 117 -6.31 3.19 -2.45
CA ALA A 117 -6.38 4.64 -2.34
C ALA A 117 -7.57 5.23 -3.13
N ALA A 118 -7.80 4.76 -4.37
CA ALA A 118 -8.95 5.19 -5.16
C ALA A 118 -10.27 4.88 -4.44
N ARG A 119 -10.37 3.70 -3.81
CA ARG A 119 -11.51 3.36 -2.94
C ARG A 119 -11.58 4.28 -1.73
N GLY A 120 -10.45 4.56 -1.08
CA GLY A 120 -10.35 5.45 0.09
C GLY A 120 -10.85 6.89 -0.18
N GLN A 121 -10.69 7.37 -1.41
CA GLN A 121 -11.22 8.65 -1.89
C GLN A 121 -12.73 8.61 -2.20
N GLY A 122 -13.35 7.43 -2.23
CA GLY A 122 -14.73 7.22 -2.67
C GLY A 122 -14.88 7.09 -4.19
N ASN A 123 -13.78 7.08 -4.96
CA ASN A 123 -13.81 6.91 -6.40
C ASN A 123 -13.82 5.41 -6.78
N LEU A 124 -14.98 4.78 -6.63
CA LEU A 124 -15.13 3.34 -6.87
C LEU A 124 -14.94 2.92 -8.33
N GLN A 125 -15.07 3.85 -9.29
CA GLN A 125 -14.74 3.58 -10.69
C GLN A 125 -13.24 3.50 -10.88
N ALA A 126 -12.48 4.49 -10.38
CA ALA A 126 -11.02 4.43 -10.41
C ALA A 126 -10.48 3.21 -9.65
N ALA A 127 -11.11 2.83 -8.53
CA ALA A 127 -10.73 1.62 -7.80
C ALA A 127 -10.93 0.36 -8.64
N TRP A 128 -12.04 0.26 -9.38
CA TRP A 128 -12.35 -0.86 -10.27
C TRP A 128 -11.36 -0.94 -11.46
N ASP A 129 -11.06 0.20 -12.08
CA ASP A 129 -10.11 0.25 -13.18
C ASP A 129 -8.68 -0.11 -12.70
N ALA A 130 -8.31 0.34 -11.50
CA ALA A 130 -7.03 0.03 -10.87
C ALA A 130 -6.86 -1.45 -10.54
N VAL A 131 -7.88 -2.13 -9.98
CA VAL A 131 -7.79 -3.58 -9.72
C VAL A 131 -7.67 -4.36 -11.02
N GLN A 132 -8.37 -3.96 -12.09
CA GLN A 132 -8.24 -4.59 -13.40
C GLN A 132 -6.83 -4.41 -13.97
N ALA A 133 -6.30 -3.18 -13.93
CA ALA A 133 -4.94 -2.90 -14.40
C ALA A 133 -3.87 -3.63 -13.55
N GLY A 134 -4.09 -3.76 -12.24
CA GLY A 134 -3.24 -4.55 -11.35
C GLY A 134 -3.27 -6.04 -11.67
N TRP A 135 -4.46 -6.61 -11.94
CA TRP A 135 -4.63 -8.01 -12.30
C TRP A 135 -3.89 -8.42 -13.57
N VAL A 136 -3.95 -7.55 -14.59
CA VAL A 136 -3.27 -7.75 -15.88
C VAL A 136 -1.76 -7.63 -15.74
N ARG A 137 -1.27 -6.73 -14.87
CA ARG A 137 0.17 -6.56 -14.61
C ARG A 137 0.74 -7.59 -13.64
N ALA A 138 -0.09 -8.24 -12.83
CA ALA A 138 0.35 -9.17 -11.80
C ALA A 138 1.38 -10.23 -12.26
N PRO A 139 1.30 -10.83 -13.47
CA PRO A 139 2.29 -11.78 -13.95
C PRO A 139 3.72 -11.24 -14.09
N LEU A 140 3.92 -9.91 -14.09
CA LEU A 140 5.24 -9.28 -14.15
C LEU A 140 5.98 -9.38 -12.80
N ALA A 141 5.26 -9.63 -11.70
CA ALA A 141 5.86 -9.75 -10.37
C ALA A 141 6.66 -11.06 -10.23
N PRO A 142 7.66 -11.14 -9.31
CA PRO A 142 8.49 -12.33 -9.14
C PRO A 142 7.71 -13.63 -8.83
N ASP A 143 6.59 -13.51 -8.12
CA ASP A 143 5.70 -14.62 -7.77
C ASP A 143 4.64 -14.91 -8.87
N HIS A 144 4.81 -14.33 -10.05
CA HIS A 144 3.87 -14.40 -11.18
C HIS A 144 2.45 -13.93 -10.80
N GLY A 145 2.36 -13.04 -9.80
CA GLY A 145 1.12 -12.38 -9.40
C GLY A 145 0.25 -13.19 -8.45
N ALA A 146 0.75 -14.28 -7.87
CA ALA A 146 -0.03 -15.13 -6.97
C ALA A 146 -0.56 -14.36 -5.74
N ALA A 147 0.30 -13.61 -5.06
CA ALA A 147 -0.07 -12.82 -3.89
C ALA A 147 -0.95 -11.63 -4.30
N LEU A 148 -0.50 -10.82 -5.27
CA LEU A 148 -1.24 -9.63 -5.72
C LEU A 148 -2.65 -9.97 -6.20
N ARG A 149 -2.82 -11.01 -7.01
CA ARG A 149 -4.15 -11.43 -7.49
C ARG A 149 -5.05 -11.85 -6.32
N GLY A 150 -4.52 -12.57 -5.35
CA GLY A 150 -5.27 -12.91 -4.13
C GLY A 150 -5.72 -11.68 -3.34
N ASP A 151 -4.87 -10.66 -3.23
CA ASP A 151 -5.17 -9.42 -2.50
C ASP A 151 -6.19 -8.56 -3.23
N LEU A 152 -6.04 -8.39 -4.55
CA LEU A 152 -7.00 -7.67 -5.39
C LEU A 152 -8.36 -8.36 -5.40
N ASP A 153 -8.39 -9.69 -5.51
CA ASP A 153 -9.65 -10.45 -5.49
C ASP A 153 -10.39 -10.26 -4.17
N ARG A 154 -9.67 -10.32 -3.04
CA ARG A 154 -10.24 -10.03 -1.71
C ARG A 154 -10.76 -8.61 -1.61
N LEU A 155 -10.01 -7.62 -2.11
CA LEU A 155 -10.42 -6.21 -2.09
C LEU A 155 -11.70 -6.00 -2.92
N VAL A 156 -11.77 -6.61 -4.10
CA VAL A 156 -12.95 -6.54 -4.98
C VAL A 156 -14.17 -7.14 -4.32
N GLN A 157 -14.08 -8.38 -3.85
CA GLN A 157 -15.22 -9.12 -3.31
C GLN A 157 -15.73 -8.53 -1.98
N ARG A 158 -14.82 -8.10 -1.10
CA ARG A 158 -15.19 -7.68 0.26
C ARG A 158 -15.53 -6.20 0.37
N VAL A 159 -15.00 -5.37 -0.51
CA VAL A 159 -15.08 -3.90 -0.37
C VAL A 159 -15.68 -3.25 -1.61
N ILE A 160 -15.01 -3.37 -2.77
CA ILE A 160 -15.38 -2.59 -3.95
C ILE A 160 -16.77 -2.99 -4.48
N VAL A 161 -17.04 -4.29 -4.64
CA VAL A 161 -18.34 -4.77 -5.15
C VAL A 161 -19.50 -4.38 -4.22
N PRO A 162 -19.46 -4.67 -2.90
CA PRO A 162 -20.53 -4.27 -2.00
C PRO A 162 -20.82 -2.76 -1.99
N GLU A 163 -19.78 -1.92 -2.13
CA GLU A 163 -19.94 -0.46 -2.20
C GLU A 163 -20.52 -0.01 -3.54
N ARG A 164 -20.01 -0.53 -4.66
CA ARG A 164 -20.53 -0.23 -6.01
C ARG A 164 -21.99 -0.66 -6.17
N ALA A 165 -22.34 -1.85 -5.71
CA ALA A 165 -23.69 -2.39 -5.77
C ALA A 165 -24.70 -1.46 -5.06
N ARG A 166 -24.32 -0.94 -3.89
CA ARG A 166 -25.12 0.05 -3.14
C ARG A 166 -25.32 1.35 -3.92
N ILE A 167 -24.26 1.91 -4.50
CA ILE A 167 -24.34 3.18 -5.25
C ILE A 167 -25.12 3.03 -6.56
N LEU A 168 -24.91 1.92 -7.27
CA LEU A 168 -25.55 1.66 -8.56
C LEU A 168 -26.98 1.10 -8.43
N ALA A 169 -27.43 0.79 -7.20
CA ALA A 169 -28.69 0.11 -6.92
C ALA A 169 -28.85 -1.20 -7.72
N GLN A 170 -27.79 -2.00 -7.78
CA GLN A 170 -27.74 -3.27 -8.50
C GLN A 170 -27.34 -4.43 -7.58
N PRO A 171 -27.71 -5.68 -7.92
CA PRO A 171 -27.29 -6.85 -7.15
C PRO A 171 -25.75 -7.03 -7.19
N PRO A 172 -25.08 -7.31 -6.05
CA PRO A 172 -23.65 -7.59 -5.99
C PRO A 172 -23.21 -8.72 -6.93
N GLU A 173 -24.09 -9.70 -7.16
CA GLU A 173 -23.84 -10.87 -8.00
C GLU A 173 -23.55 -10.48 -9.46
N THR A 174 -24.16 -9.40 -9.96
CA THR A 174 -23.89 -8.89 -11.30
C THR A 174 -22.45 -8.42 -11.43
N LEU A 175 -21.98 -7.64 -10.45
CA LEU A 175 -20.60 -7.12 -10.45
C LEU A 175 -19.57 -8.22 -10.16
N LEU A 176 -19.91 -9.21 -9.32
CA LEU A 176 -19.06 -10.40 -9.14
C LEU A 176 -18.93 -11.18 -10.45
N ALA A 177 -20.03 -11.40 -11.18
CA ALA A 177 -19.98 -12.08 -12.47
C ALA A 177 -19.16 -11.32 -13.51
N GLU A 178 -19.21 -9.98 -13.51
CA GLU A 178 -18.34 -9.15 -14.35
C GLU A 178 -16.86 -9.32 -13.99
N TRP A 179 -16.54 -9.37 -12.69
CA TRP A 179 -15.18 -9.61 -12.22
C TRP A 179 -14.66 -10.99 -12.63
N GLU A 180 -15.43 -12.05 -12.42
CA GLU A 180 -15.04 -13.41 -12.82
C GLU A 180 -14.81 -13.51 -14.34
N ARG A 181 -15.73 -12.96 -15.15
CA ARG A 181 -15.56 -12.90 -16.62
C ARG A 181 -14.31 -12.13 -17.03
N PHE A 182 -13.96 -11.08 -16.31
CA PHE A 182 -12.71 -10.36 -16.55
C PHE A 182 -11.50 -11.25 -16.25
N LYS A 183 -11.46 -11.89 -15.06
CA LYS A 183 -10.36 -12.79 -14.69
C LYS A 183 -10.18 -13.94 -15.68
N GLU A 184 -11.28 -14.56 -16.14
CA GLU A 184 -11.25 -15.64 -17.14
C GLU A 184 -10.60 -15.22 -18.47
N LYS A 185 -10.78 -13.95 -18.88
CA LYS A 185 -10.18 -13.43 -20.11
C LYS A 185 -8.67 -13.21 -19.99
N TRP A 186 -8.17 -12.92 -18.78
CA TRP A 186 -6.78 -12.53 -18.52
C TRP A 186 -5.97 -13.58 -17.73
N ASN A 187 -6.56 -14.74 -17.47
CA ASN A 187 -5.91 -15.92 -16.89
C ASN A 187 -5.59 -17.01 -17.93
N LYS A 188 -5.95 -16.81 -19.20
CA LYS A 188 -5.53 -17.65 -20.32
C LYS A 188 -4.19 -17.19 -20.86
#